data_AF-A0A9W8FD24-F1
#
_entry.id   AF-A0A9W8FD24-F1
#
_cell.length_a   1.000
_cell.length_b   1.000
_cell.length_c   1.000
_cell.angle_alpha   90.00
_cell.angle_beta   90.00
_cell.angle_gamma   90.00
#
_symmetry.space_group_name_H-M   'P 1'
#
loop_
_entity.id
_entity.type
_entity.pdbx_description
1 polymer ?
#
loop_
_entity_poly.entity_id
_entity_poly.type
_entity_poly.pdbx_seq_one_letter_code
_entity_poly.pdbx_strand_id
1 'polypeptide(L)'
;MSRSEAPEKAEPVAVASTSASTRNPKFGDDPNSAVDAQAALVMQKGLLDDIIDGIQLGIVTVIIISFLFIAIFAGSLPTVFPATQPIYDFIYSIPEFVSSIPEYAVMIKENLPTSLDEAMLLASALSACFTELLHTLPYKECILALSWATYLWETHLDIRQRDRLHEVRRPQAIASFVSRQAYIEANAYGLDQSSLMLIRKLFDQLTNTAIIIYDMIPMLWTVVGTGMETYLGLGAKYEITQSVLFFMAACLVSSMLSLPFSLYSTFVVEKRHGFNKQTIGLFVSDMLKSYALGAVFGGPLIAAFLWIVAKTGSQFYLYAWALMAGAQVLFILIYPTLIQPLFNKFDPLPEGELRKSIEALAARLNFPLKKLYVVDGSKRSGHSNAYVTGFSNSKKIVVYDTLIEQCATDEIVAIIGHELGHWKKNHLLRMLVAAQVQIFTLFFAFGSFVGEEAMYASFGMDTMPTIIGFIFFQYLYEPLASILQFAINLLSRLHEFDADAFSKKLGFGGALASGLIKIHVENKSNLNPDPLYSAYHYSHPPLVERLNAIWDPNVAPKME
;
A
#
# COMPACT_ATOMS: atom_id res chain seq x y z
N MET A 1 -83.62 38.79 8.99
CA MET A 1 -83.34 39.92 8.07
C MET A 1 -82.06 39.59 7.34
N SER A 2 -82.14 38.61 6.46
CA SER A 2 -81.10 37.60 6.50
C SER A 2 -81.21 36.73 5.26
N ARG A 3 -80.17 36.76 4.43
CA ARG A 3 -79.94 35.73 3.44
C ARG A 3 -78.59 35.12 3.76
N SER A 4 -78.64 34.05 4.53
CA SER A 4 -77.54 33.12 4.76
C SER A 4 -77.61 32.04 3.69
N GLU A 5 -76.50 31.81 3.00
CA GLU A 5 -76.31 30.62 2.19
C GLU A 5 -76.00 29.40 3.06
N ALA A 6 -76.30 28.25 2.45
CA ALA A 6 -76.59 26.93 3.00
C ALA A 6 -75.52 26.28 3.89
N PRO A 7 -75.92 25.24 4.67
CA PRO A 7 -74.99 24.32 5.30
C PRO A 7 -75.07 22.87 4.78
N GLU A 8 -73.93 22.16 4.94
CA GLU A 8 -73.77 20.78 5.44
C GLU A 8 -74.33 19.59 4.61
N LYS A 9 -73.74 18.38 4.55
CA LYS A 9 -72.77 17.66 5.41
C LYS A 9 -72.34 16.35 4.72
N ALA A 10 -71.12 15.86 5.01
CA ALA A 10 -70.83 14.45 5.38
C ALA A 10 -69.31 14.23 5.65
N GLU A 11 -68.95 13.86 6.88
CA GLU A 11 -67.66 13.27 7.33
C GLU A 11 -67.71 11.71 7.16
N PRO A 12 -66.78 10.84 7.67
CA PRO A 12 -65.47 10.99 8.36
C PRO A 12 -64.36 9.96 7.94
N VAL A 13 -63.17 10.04 8.56
CA VAL A 13 -62.46 8.97 9.32
C VAL A 13 -60.97 9.28 9.47
N ALA A 14 -60.49 9.26 10.71
CA ALA A 14 -59.12 9.52 11.15
C ALA A 14 -58.25 8.24 11.15
N VAL A 15 -56.94 8.40 10.95
CA VAL A 15 -55.90 7.46 11.44
C VAL A 15 -54.76 8.26 12.08
N ALA A 16 -54.33 7.77 13.23
CA ALA A 16 -53.51 8.42 14.25
C ALA A 16 -52.09 8.81 13.80
N SER A 17 -51.65 10.00 14.21
CA SER A 17 -50.27 10.45 14.20
C SER A 17 -49.56 10.01 15.50
N THR A 18 -48.75 8.96 15.45
CA THR A 18 -47.79 8.63 16.51
C THR A 18 -46.40 9.14 16.15
N SER A 19 -46.01 10.20 16.87
CA SER A 19 -44.63 10.61 17.23
C SER A 19 -43.49 10.24 16.26
N ALA A 20 -43.18 11.15 15.33
CA ALA A 20 -41.82 11.25 14.80
C ALA A 20 -40.92 11.83 15.90
N SER A 21 -40.08 10.96 16.47
CA SER A 21 -38.98 11.32 17.36
C SER A 21 -38.03 12.28 16.63
N THR A 22 -38.06 13.54 17.05
CA THR A 22 -37.04 14.56 16.78
C THR A 22 -35.68 14.10 17.33
N ARG A 23 -34.80 13.61 16.47
CA ARG A 23 -33.36 13.54 16.78
C ARG A 23 -32.72 14.84 16.36
N ASN A 24 -32.18 15.57 17.33
CA ASN A 24 -31.26 16.69 17.12
C ASN A 24 -29.95 16.32 17.84
N PRO A 25 -28.77 16.68 17.32
CA PRO A 25 -27.86 17.39 18.21
C PRO A 25 -27.15 18.58 17.54
N LYS A 26 -27.15 19.67 18.28
CA LYS A 26 -26.46 20.96 18.10
C LYS A 26 -25.15 20.89 17.27
N PHE A 27 -25.19 21.52 16.10
CA PHE A 27 -24.07 22.25 15.50
C PHE A 27 -24.27 23.74 15.78
N GLY A 28 -23.23 24.44 16.22
CA GLY A 28 -23.28 25.88 16.42
C GLY A 28 -22.52 26.35 17.65
N ASP A 29 -21.45 27.08 17.39
CA ASP A 29 -21.25 28.39 18.04
C ASP A 29 -21.52 29.54 17.04
N ASP A 30 -21.46 29.30 15.72
CA ASP A 30 -21.91 30.24 14.67
C ASP A 30 -22.30 29.50 13.37
N PRO A 31 -23.59 29.50 12.97
CA PRO A 31 -24.06 28.86 11.73
C PRO A 31 -23.49 29.48 10.43
N ASN A 32 -22.76 30.60 10.51
CA ASN A 32 -22.02 31.19 9.39
C ASN A 32 -20.50 30.94 9.46
N SER A 33 -20.02 30.12 10.39
CA SER A 33 -18.58 29.85 10.48
C SER A 33 -18.12 28.99 9.30
N ALA A 34 -17.03 29.38 8.65
CA ALA A 34 -16.40 28.61 7.57
C ALA A 34 -16.07 27.17 8.01
N VAL A 35 -15.80 26.99 9.31
CA VAL A 35 -15.55 25.69 9.95
C VAL A 35 -16.79 24.80 9.94
N ASP A 36 -17.99 25.34 10.21
CA ASP A 36 -19.24 24.58 10.19
C ASP A 36 -19.69 24.26 8.76
N ALA A 37 -19.44 25.15 7.80
CA ALA A 37 -19.64 24.86 6.38
C ALA A 37 -18.73 23.70 5.92
N GLN A 38 -17.46 23.69 6.33
CA GLN A 38 -16.55 22.59 6.01
C GLN A 38 -16.90 21.30 6.76
N ALA A 39 -17.36 21.41 8.01
CA ALA A 39 -17.87 20.25 8.76
C ALA A 39 -19.09 19.62 8.07
N ALA A 40 -19.99 20.44 7.51
CA ALA A 40 -21.13 19.97 6.72
C ALA A 40 -20.67 19.23 5.46
N LEU A 41 -19.64 19.73 4.75
CA LEU A 41 -19.05 19.03 3.60
C LEU A 41 -18.45 17.66 3.99
N VAL A 42 -17.73 17.59 5.11
CA VAL A 42 -17.19 16.34 5.66
C VAL A 42 -18.31 15.35 6.00
N MET A 43 -19.45 15.83 6.51
CA MET A 43 -20.61 14.98 6.80
C MET A 43 -21.40 14.57 5.56
N GLN A 44 -21.41 15.40 4.50
CA GLN A 44 -22.30 15.25 3.35
C GLN A 44 -21.73 14.35 2.24
N LYS A 45 -20.42 14.36 2.00
CA LYS A 45 -19.81 13.54 0.94
C LYS A 45 -20.00 12.05 1.23
N GLY A 46 -21.00 11.42 0.64
CA GLY A 46 -21.27 9.99 0.80
C GLY A 46 -20.58 9.16 -0.28
N LEU A 47 -20.39 7.86 -0.01
CA LEU A 47 -19.80 6.89 -0.95
C LEU A 47 -20.44 6.95 -2.35
N LEU A 48 -21.73 7.29 -2.45
CA LEU A 48 -22.46 7.38 -3.71
C LEU A 48 -21.96 8.51 -4.62
N ASP A 49 -21.67 9.68 -4.06
CA ASP A 49 -21.17 10.83 -4.84
C ASP A 49 -19.75 10.53 -5.35
N ASP A 50 -18.94 9.87 -4.54
CA ASP A 50 -17.59 9.43 -4.92
C ASP A 50 -17.62 8.32 -6.00
N ILE A 51 -18.60 7.41 -5.95
CA ILE A 51 -18.80 6.42 -7.01
C ILE A 51 -19.10 7.10 -8.34
N ILE A 52 -19.91 8.16 -8.35
CA ILE A 52 -20.24 8.92 -9.57
C ILE A 52 -19.00 9.59 -10.15
N ASP A 53 -18.19 10.26 -9.33
CA ASP A 53 -16.92 10.86 -9.76
C ASP A 53 -15.92 9.80 -10.23
N GLY A 54 -15.91 8.64 -9.58
CA GLY A 54 -15.08 7.50 -9.95
C GLY A 54 -15.47 6.84 -11.27
N ILE A 55 -16.77 6.76 -11.57
CA ILE A 55 -17.25 6.28 -12.87
C ILE A 55 -16.75 7.20 -13.99
N GLN A 56 -16.77 8.52 -13.79
CA GLN A 56 -16.26 9.45 -14.80
C GLN A 56 -14.75 9.27 -15.04
N LEU A 57 -13.96 9.12 -13.97
CA LEU A 57 -12.52 8.84 -14.08
C LEU A 57 -12.24 7.47 -14.72
N GLY A 58 -13.05 6.46 -14.38
CA GLY A 58 -13.02 5.13 -14.97
C GLY A 58 -13.33 5.15 -16.46
N ILE A 59 -14.35 5.88 -16.89
CA ILE A 59 -14.72 6.04 -18.32
C ILE A 59 -13.56 6.68 -19.10
N VAL A 60 -12.97 7.77 -18.59
CA VAL A 60 -11.82 8.42 -19.24
C VAL A 60 -10.64 7.45 -19.35
N THR A 61 -10.38 6.68 -18.30
CA THR A 61 -9.33 5.65 -18.27
C THR A 61 -9.59 4.56 -19.30
N VAL A 62 -10.80 4.00 -19.33
CA VAL A 62 -11.22 2.99 -20.33
C VAL A 62 -11.10 3.51 -21.75
N ILE A 63 -11.46 4.77 -22.02
CA ILE A 63 -11.32 5.38 -23.35
C ILE A 63 -9.84 5.40 -23.75
N ILE A 64 -8.96 5.92 -22.89
CA ILE A 64 -7.51 6.00 -23.16
C ILE A 64 -6.93 4.60 -23.40
N ILE A 65 -7.30 3.62 -22.57
CA ILE A 65 -6.83 2.24 -22.67
C ILE A 65 -7.34 1.57 -23.93
N SER A 66 -8.61 1.77 -24.27
CA SER A 66 -9.21 1.18 -25.48
C SER A 66 -8.49 1.68 -26.73
N PHE A 67 -8.12 2.97 -26.79
CA PHE A 67 -7.34 3.50 -27.91
C PHE A 67 -5.93 2.87 -27.99
N LEU A 68 -5.25 2.69 -26.86
CA LEU A 68 -3.92 2.08 -26.80
C LEU A 68 -3.96 0.57 -27.11
N PHE A 69 -4.97 -0.13 -26.58
CA PHE A 69 -5.17 -1.55 -26.78
C PHE A 69 -5.53 -1.85 -28.24
N ILE A 70 -6.44 -1.08 -28.84
CA ILE A 70 -6.78 -1.18 -30.26
C ILE A 70 -5.55 -0.85 -31.13
N ALA A 71 -4.76 0.16 -30.79
CA ALA A 71 -3.56 0.51 -31.56
C ALA A 71 -2.49 -0.59 -31.55
N ILE A 72 -2.40 -1.39 -30.48
CA ILE A 72 -1.35 -2.41 -30.30
C ILE A 72 -1.83 -3.81 -30.72
N PHE A 73 -3.10 -4.16 -30.47
CA PHE A 73 -3.60 -5.54 -30.54
C PHE A 73 -4.71 -5.78 -31.57
N ALA A 74 -5.18 -4.76 -32.31
CA ALA A 74 -6.32 -4.89 -33.24
C ALA A 74 -6.17 -5.97 -34.33
N GLY A 75 -4.94 -6.39 -34.66
CA GLY A 75 -4.70 -7.44 -35.65
C GLY A 75 -5.08 -8.85 -35.20
N SER A 76 -5.29 -9.11 -33.90
CA SER A 76 -5.40 -10.46 -33.31
C SER A 76 -6.76 -10.76 -32.65
N LEU A 77 -7.70 -9.82 -32.66
CA LEU A 77 -8.98 -9.91 -31.91
C LEU A 77 -10.02 -10.97 -32.40
N PRO A 78 -10.15 -11.32 -33.69
CA PRO A 78 -11.29 -12.14 -34.16
C PRO A 78 -11.30 -13.63 -33.74
N THR A 79 -10.29 -14.12 -33.02
CA THR A 79 -10.17 -15.53 -32.60
C THR A 79 -10.50 -15.80 -31.12
N VAL A 80 -10.90 -14.77 -30.35
CA VAL A 80 -10.68 -14.76 -28.89
C VAL A 80 -11.95 -14.95 -28.01
N PHE A 81 -13.17 -14.88 -28.54
CA PHE A 81 -14.35 -14.84 -27.65
C PHE A 81 -15.40 -15.91 -27.94
N PRO A 82 -15.55 -16.89 -27.04
CA PRO A 82 -16.88 -17.31 -26.64
C PRO A 82 -17.03 -17.58 -25.13
N ALA A 83 -18.07 -16.93 -24.58
CA ALA A 83 -18.98 -17.41 -23.53
C ALA A 83 -18.54 -17.47 -22.06
N THR A 84 -19.27 -16.66 -21.27
CA THR A 84 -19.21 -16.43 -19.83
C THR A 84 -19.93 -17.49 -18.96
N GLN A 85 -19.91 -18.76 -19.35
CA GLN A 85 -20.54 -19.85 -18.59
C GLN A 85 -19.83 -20.21 -17.25
N PRO A 86 -18.48 -20.19 -17.15
CA PRO A 86 -17.76 -20.65 -15.94
C PRO A 86 -18.02 -19.83 -14.67
N ILE A 87 -18.48 -18.59 -14.82
CA ILE A 87 -18.77 -17.66 -13.71
C ILE A 87 -19.97 -18.17 -12.88
N TYR A 88 -20.93 -18.83 -13.52
CA TYR A 88 -22.12 -19.36 -12.85
C TYR A 88 -21.80 -20.63 -12.03
N ASP A 89 -20.96 -21.51 -12.56
CA ASP A 89 -20.64 -22.80 -11.94
C ASP A 89 -19.72 -22.64 -10.71
N PHE A 90 -18.82 -21.66 -10.73
CA PHE A 90 -17.93 -21.34 -9.62
C PHE A 90 -18.64 -20.73 -8.41
N ILE A 91 -19.63 -19.84 -8.62
CA ILE A 91 -20.41 -19.24 -7.51
C ILE A 91 -21.19 -20.33 -6.73
N TYR A 92 -21.53 -21.44 -7.39
CA TYR A 92 -22.28 -22.54 -6.80
C TYR A 92 -21.45 -23.49 -5.93
N SER A 93 -20.12 -23.57 -6.10
CA SER A 93 -19.25 -24.52 -5.39
C SER A 93 -18.60 -23.97 -4.11
N ILE A 94 -18.62 -22.65 -3.92
CA ILE A 94 -18.05 -21.96 -2.74
C ILE A 94 -18.62 -22.46 -1.39
N PRO A 95 -19.93 -22.71 -1.23
CA PRO A 95 -20.48 -23.17 0.04
C PRO A 95 -19.97 -24.54 0.48
N GLU A 96 -19.71 -25.45 -0.47
CA GLU A 96 -19.31 -26.83 -0.20
C GLU A 96 -17.87 -26.89 0.35
N PHE A 97 -16.96 -26.12 -0.24
CA PHE A 97 -15.58 -25.96 0.25
C PHE A 97 -15.52 -25.28 1.63
N VAL A 98 -16.31 -24.22 1.85
CA VAL A 98 -16.31 -23.49 3.13
C VAL A 98 -16.95 -24.34 4.26
N SER A 99 -17.95 -25.15 3.94
CA SER A 99 -18.64 -26.01 4.91
C SER A 99 -17.81 -27.17 5.46
N SER A 100 -16.74 -27.57 4.77
CA SER A 100 -15.85 -28.69 5.14
C SER A 100 -14.64 -28.26 5.98
N ILE A 101 -14.37 -26.95 6.11
CA ILE A 101 -13.27 -26.39 6.92
C ILE A 101 -13.28 -26.86 8.40
N PRO A 102 -14.44 -26.93 9.10
CA PRO A 102 -14.47 -27.38 10.50
C PRO A 102 -14.09 -28.86 10.67
N GLU A 103 -14.44 -29.72 9.72
CA GLU A 103 -14.09 -31.14 9.75
C GLU A 103 -12.57 -31.35 9.58
N TYR A 104 -11.95 -30.61 8.66
CA TYR A 104 -10.49 -30.61 8.50
C TYR A 104 -9.77 -30.08 9.76
N ALA A 105 -10.32 -29.06 10.43
CA ALA A 105 -9.73 -28.50 11.65
C ALA A 105 -9.78 -29.46 12.84
N VAL A 106 -10.85 -30.27 12.97
CA VAL A 106 -10.96 -31.33 13.98
C VAL A 106 -10.00 -32.48 13.67
N MET A 107 -9.93 -32.90 12.40
CA MET A 107 -9.03 -33.98 11.96
C MET A 107 -7.54 -33.64 12.16
N ILE A 108 -7.14 -32.38 11.94
CA ILE A 108 -5.78 -31.90 12.22
C ILE A 108 -5.48 -31.89 13.71
N LYS A 109 -6.47 -31.57 14.56
CA LYS A 109 -6.31 -31.51 16.01
C LYS A 109 -6.21 -32.89 16.66
N GLU A 110 -6.86 -33.90 16.09
CA GLU A 110 -6.84 -35.28 16.59
C GLU A 110 -5.62 -36.09 16.12
N ASN A 111 -4.96 -35.67 15.03
CA ASN A 111 -3.77 -36.33 14.46
C ASN A 111 -2.46 -35.56 14.70
N LEU A 112 -2.40 -34.73 15.75
CA LEU A 112 -1.17 -34.05 16.13
C LEU A 112 -0.13 -35.09 16.59
N PRO A 113 1.03 -35.18 15.90
CA PRO A 113 1.99 -36.24 16.14
C PRO A 113 2.63 -36.13 17.53
N THR A 114 2.73 -37.25 18.23
CA THR A 114 3.31 -37.33 19.59
C THR A 114 4.76 -37.82 19.58
N SER A 115 5.24 -38.31 18.43
CA SER A 115 6.61 -38.76 18.19
C SER A 115 7.18 -38.20 16.89
N LEU A 116 8.52 -38.23 16.75
CA LEU A 116 9.21 -37.79 15.53
C LEU A 116 8.83 -38.63 14.31
N ASP A 117 8.63 -39.94 14.49
CA ASP A 117 8.25 -40.85 13.40
C ASP A 117 6.81 -40.59 12.92
N GLU A 118 5.87 -40.35 13.83
CA GLU A 118 4.50 -39.92 13.49
C GLU A 118 4.51 -38.56 12.77
N ALA A 119 5.37 -37.64 13.20
CA ALA A 119 5.51 -36.33 12.56
C ALA A 119 6.08 -36.45 11.14
N MET A 120 7.05 -37.34 10.92
CA MET A 120 7.61 -37.61 9.59
C MET A 120 6.61 -38.31 8.67
N LEU A 121 5.84 -39.27 9.19
CA LEU A 121 4.75 -39.93 8.45
C LEU A 121 3.66 -38.93 8.05
N LEU A 122 3.19 -38.10 9.00
CA LEU A 122 2.23 -37.04 8.72
C LEU A 122 2.78 -36.03 7.70
N ALA A 123 4.04 -35.61 7.84
CA ALA A 123 4.68 -34.71 6.87
C ALA A 123 4.76 -35.33 5.46
N SER A 124 5.05 -36.63 5.36
CA SER A 124 5.09 -37.33 4.07
C SER A 124 3.68 -37.46 3.45
N ALA A 125 2.66 -37.75 4.25
CA ALA A 125 1.27 -37.84 3.81
C ALA A 125 0.72 -36.48 3.38
N LEU A 126 1.01 -35.43 4.16
CA LEU A 126 0.68 -34.05 3.82
C LEU A 126 1.40 -33.60 2.54
N SER A 127 2.67 -33.98 2.37
CA SER A 127 3.42 -33.70 1.14
C SER A 127 2.80 -34.40 -0.06
N ALA A 128 2.42 -35.67 0.06
CA ALA A 128 1.79 -36.42 -1.03
C ALA A 128 0.41 -35.83 -1.40
N CYS A 129 -0.42 -35.54 -0.40
CA CYS A 129 -1.71 -34.88 -0.59
C CYS A 129 -1.56 -33.49 -1.22
N PHE A 130 -0.53 -32.74 -0.81
CA PHE A 130 -0.23 -31.43 -1.38
C PHE A 130 0.22 -31.54 -2.84
N THR A 131 1.07 -32.50 -3.18
CA THR A 131 1.49 -32.74 -4.57
C THR A 131 0.30 -33.14 -5.45
N GLU A 132 -0.57 -34.03 -4.99
CA GLU A 132 -1.79 -34.40 -5.72
C GLU A 132 -2.73 -33.20 -5.90
N LEU A 133 -2.86 -32.36 -4.87
CA LEU A 133 -3.64 -31.13 -4.94
C LEU A 133 -3.06 -30.15 -5.97
N LEU A 134 -1.73 -29.95 -6.02
CA LEU A 134 -1.10 -29.07 -7.01
C LEU A 134 -1.49 -29.48 -8.45
N HIS A 135 -1.38 -30.76 -8.78
CA HIS A 135 -1.67 -31.24 -10.14
C HIS A 135 -3.16 -31.19 -10.54
N THR A 136 -4.06 -31.03 -9.57
CA THR A 136 -5.52 -31.04 -9.80
C THR A 136 -6.20 -29.72 -9.47
N LEU A 137 -5.44 -28.73 -9.00
CA LEU A 137 -5.97 -27.45 -8.57
C LEU A 137 -6.56 -26.67 -9.75
N PRO A 138 -7.78 -26.12 -9.64
CA PRO A 138 -8.31 -25.18 -10.61
C PRO A 138 -7.64 -23.81 -10.39
N TYR A 139 -6.41 -23.65 -10.88
CA TYR A 139 -5.53 -22.52 -10.56
C TYR A 139 -6.15 -21.16 -10.85
N LYS A 140 -6.79 -21.03 -12.02
CA LYS A 140 -7.40 -19.77 -12.47
C LYS A 140 -8.53 -19.35 -11.54
N GLU A 141 -9.39 -20.30 -11.17
CA GLU A 141 -10.52 -20.13 -10.26
C GLU A 141 -10.04 -19.81 -8.84
N CYS A 142 -9.04 -20.55 -8.34
CA CYS A 142 -8.44 -20.29 -7.04
C CYS A 142 -7.83 -18.89 -6.96
N ILE A 143 -7.08 -18.47 -7.98
CA ILE A 143 -6.51 -17.12 -8.07
C ILE A 143 -7.61 -16.06 -8.04
N LEU A 144 -8.67 -16.22 -8.84
CA LEU A 144 -9.81 -15.29 -8.84
C LEU A 144 -10.49 -15.23 -7.48
N ALA A 145 -10.74 -16.38 -6.85
CA ALA A 145 -11.38 -16.49 -5.55
C ALA A 145 -10.61 -15.74 -4.47
N LEU A 146 -9.30 -16.02 -4.39
CA LEU A 146 -8.40 -15.44 -3.39
C LEU A 146 -8.21 -13.94 -3.63
N SER A 147 -8.11 -13.51 -4.89
CA SER A 147 -8.02 -12.10 -5.25
C SER A 147 -9.28 -11.33 -4.81
N TRP A 148 -10.48 -11.83 -5.12
CA TRP A 148 -11.73 -11.19 -4.69
C TRP A 148 -11.94 -11.24 -3.18
N ALA A 149 -11.56 -12.34 -2.51
CA ALA A 149 -11.63 -12.43 -1.06
C ALA A 149 -10.73 -11.37 -0.38
N THR A 150 -9.50 -11.20 -0.89
CA THR A 150 -8.55 -10.19 -0.41
C THR A 150 -9.09 -8.78 -0.67
N TYR A 151 -9.59 -8.52 -1.88
CA TYR A 151 -10.20 -7.24 -2.23
C TYR A 151 -11.38 -6.88 -1.32
N LEU A 152 -12.30 -7.82 -1.06
CA LEU A 152 -13.47 -7.60 -0.20
C LEU A 152 -13.06 -7.34 1.25
N TRP A 153 -12.07 -8.08 1.76
CA TRP A 153 -11.52 -7.88 3.09
C TRP A 153 -10.90 -6.48 3.24
N GLU A 154 -10.03 -6.09 2.32
CA GLU A 154 -9.41 -4.77 2.38
C GLU A 154 -10.42 -3.64 2.18
N THR A 155 -11.35 -3.79 1.25
CA THR A 155 -12.42 -2.80 1.04
C THR A 155 -13.27 -2.64 2.30
N HIS A 156 -13.53 -3.73 3.04
CA HIS A 156 -14.19 -3.64 4.35
C HIS A 156 -13.40 -2.77 5.33
N LEU A 157 -12.08 -2.96 5.42
CA LEU A 157 -11.22 -2.13 6.27
C LEU A 157 -11.22 -0.65 5.81
N ASP A 158 -11.15 -0.41 4.51
CA ASP A 158 -11.18 0.93 3.92
C ASP A 158 -12.49 1.66 4.22
N ILE A 159 -13.64 0.97 4.14
CA ILE A 159 -14.95 1.53 4.47
C ILE A 159 -15.02 1.91 5.95
N ARG A 160 -14.56 1.03 6.86
CA ARG A 160 -14.51 1.35 8.29
C ARG A 160 -13.66 2.59 8.58
N GLN A 161 -12.52 2.71 7.90
CA GLN A 161 -11.67 3.89 8.02
C GLN A 161 -12.35 5.13 7.45
N ARG A 162 -13.05 5.01 6.33
CA ARG A 162 -13.83 6.10 5.76
C ARG A 162 -14.91 6.60 6.73
N ASP A 163 -15.64 5.70 7.37
CA ASP A 163 -16.66 6.05 8.37
C ASP A 163 -16.08 6.91 9.50
N ARG A 164 -14.84 6.60 9.95
CA ARG A 164 -14.13 7.42 10.96
C ARG A 164 -13.78 8.81 10.45
N LEU A 165 -13.47 8.97 9.17
CA LEU A 165 -13.13 10.27 8.59
C LEU A 165 -14.36 11.20 8.49
N HIS A 166 -15.58 10.66 8.51
CA HIS A 166 -16.81 11.47 8.59
C HIS A 166 -17.08 12.01 10.01
N GLU A 167 -16.39 11.53 11.04
CA GLU A 167 -16.54 12.05 12.40
C GLU A 167 -15.95 13.46 12.51
N VAL A 168 -16.80 14.47 12.72
CA VAL A 168 -16.37 15.87 12.90
C VAL A 168 -15.90 16.19 14.32
N ARG A 169 -16.21 15.32 15.29
CA ARG A 169 -15.87 15.52 16.70
C ARG A 169 -14.49 14.94 16.96
N ARG A 170 -13.53 15.81 17.24
CA ARG A 170 -12.17 15.43 17.66
C ARG A 170 -12.19 14.50 18.87
N PRO A 171 -11.35 13.47 18.91
CA PRO A 171 -11.08 12.69 20.12
C PRO A 171 -10.60 13.59 21.27
N GLN A 172 -11.05 13.31 22.49
CA GLN A 172 -10.68 14.10 23.68
C GLN A 172 -9.16 14.14 23.90
N ALA A 173 -8.46 13.05 23.58
CA ALA A 173 -7.01 12.93 23.76
C ALA A 173 -6.19 13.95 22.93
N ILE A 174 -6.75 14.46 21.81
CA ILE A 174 -6.06 15.44 20.94
C ILE A 174 -6.74 16.80 20.92
N ALA A 175 -7.89 16.95 21.60
CA ALA A 175 -8.71 18.14 21.53
C ALA A 175 -8.01 19.40 22.07
N SER A 176 -7.08 19.23 23.01
CA SER A 176 -6.25 20.30 23.56
C SER A 176 -5.10 20.74 22.64
N PHE A 177 -4.73 19.93 21.66
CA PHE A 177 -3.53 20.15 20.85
C PHE A 177 -3.82 20.47 19.39
N VAL A 178 -4.85 19.83 18.82
CA VAL A 178 -5.22 20.01 17.41
C VAL A 178 -6.49 20.83 17.35
N SER A 179 -6.51 21.94 16.60
CA SER A 179 -7.71 22.78 16.44
C SER A 179 -8.86 22.06 15.72
N ARG A 180 -10.11 22.52 15.89
CA ARG A 180 -11.27 21.93 15.21
C ARG A 180 -11.12 22.01 13.70
N GLN A 181 -10.63 23.16 13.23
CA GLN A 181 -10.37 23.41 11.82
C GLN A 181 -9.33 22.44 11.25
N ALA A 182 -8.18 22.29 11.92
CA ALA A 182 -7.13 21.38 11.46
C ALA A 182 -7.60 19.92 11.39
N TYR A 183 -8.42 19.48 12.34
CA TYR A 183 -8.99 18.13 12.33
C TYR A 183 -9.98 17.92 11.17
N ILE A 184 -10.85 18.89 10.92
CA ILE A 184 -11.80 18.82 9.80
C ILE A 184 -11.06 18.87 8.45
N GLU A 185 -9.99 19.66 8.33
CA GLU A 185 -9.13 19.69 7.14
C GLU A 185 -8.40 18.36 6.92
N ALA A 186 -7.86 17.75 7.98
CA ALA A 186 -7.23 16.43 7.91
C ALA A 186 -8.24 15.35 7.48
N ASN A 187 -9.45 15.38 8.02
CA ASN A 187 -10.52 14.47 7.61
C ASN A 187 -10.96 14.71 6.16
N ALA A 188 -11.10 15.97 5.73
CA ALA A 188 -11.44 16.29 4.34
C ALA A 188 -10.37 15.80 3.36
N TYR A 189 -9.09 15.93 3.70
CA TYR A 189 -7.98 15.37 2.93
C TYR A 189 -8.04 13.83 2.91
N GLY A 190 -8.21 13.21 4.07
CA GLY A 190 -8.36 11.76 4.19
C GLY A 190 -9.55 11.21 3.40
N LEU A 191 -10.69 11.93 3.36
CA LEU A 191 -11.87 11.55 2.58
C LEU A 191 -11.59 11.59 1.08
N ASP A 192 -10.94 12.64 0.57
CA ASP A 192 -10.58 12.73 -0.85
C ASP A 192 -9.57 11.63 -1.24
N GLN A 193 -8.59 11.32 -0.39
CA GLN A 193 -7.66 10.19 -0.58
C GLN A 193 -8.40 8.84 -0.56
N SER A 194 -9.29 8.66 0.42
CA SER A 194 -10.11 7.45 0.56
C SER A 194 -11.00 7.23 -0.66
N SER A 195 -11.63 8.28 -1.19
CA SER A 195 -12.46 8.20 -2.39
C SER A 195 -11.65 7.73 -3.60
N LEU A 196 -10.52 8.39 -3.88
CA LEU A 196 -9.64 8.02 -4.99
C LEU A 196 -9.12 6.59 -4.84
N MET A 197 -8.74 6.20 -3.63
CA MET A 197 -8.26 4.85 -3.31
C MET A 197 -9.33 3.79 -3.59
N LEU A 198 -10.57 3.98 -3.12
CA LEU A 198 -11.66 3.00 -3.33
C LEU A 198 -11.96 2.82 -4.82
N ILE A 199 -12.02 3.91 -5.57
CA ILE A 199 -12.24 3.90 -7.03
C ILE A 199 -11.10 3.15 -7.73
N ARG A 200 -9.86 3.50 -7.38
CA ARG A 200 -8.67 2.85 -7.95
C ARG A 200 -8.63 1.36 -7.63
N LYS A 201 -8.86 0.96 -6.37
CA LYS A 201 -8.87 -0.46 -5.97
C LYS A 201 -9.93 -1.25 -6.75
N LEU A 202 -11.13 -0.69 -6.93
CA LEU A 202 -12.16 -1.34 -7.75
C LEU A 202 -11.71 -1.46 -9.22
N PHE A 203 -11.16 -0.40 -9.80
CA PHE A 203 -10.63 -0.44 -11.15
C PHE A 203 -9.51 -1.47 -11.31
N ASP A 204 -8.56 -1.51 -10.38
CA ASP A 204 -7.44 -2.45 -10.35
C ASP A 204 -7.97 -3.90 -10.21
N GLN A 205 -8.99 -4.13 -9.36
CA GLN A 205 -9.62 -5.45 -9.20
C GLN A 205 -10.36 -5.92 -10.46
N LEU A 206 -11.12 -5.03 -11.10
CA LEU A 206 -11.80 -5.34 -12.36
C LEU A 206 -10.79 -5.61 -13.48
N THR A 207 -9.71 -4.82 -13.52
CA THR A 207 -8.62 -5.01 -14.49
C THR A 207 -7.89 -6.32 -14.25
N ASN A 208 -7.56 -6.66 -13.00
CA ASN A 208 -6.95 -7.94 -12.65
C ASN A 208 -7.85 -9.12 -13.02
N THR A 209 -9.15 -9.01 -12.73
CA THR A 209 -10.16 -10.00 -13.12
C THR A 209 -10.21 -10.17 -14.64
N ALA A 210 -10.18 -9.08 -15.41
CA ALA A 210 -10.14 -9.14 -16.86
C ALA A 210 -8.83 -9.77 -17.38
N ILE A 211 -7.68 -9.42 -16.78
CA ILE A 211 -6.37 -9.99 -17.12
C ILE A 211 -6.39 -11.51 -16.97
N ILE A 212 -6.98 -12.00 -15.88
CA ILE A 212 -7.08 -13.43 -15.58
C ILE A 212 -8.10 -14.11 -16.51
N ILE A 213 -9.33 -13.60 -16.60
CA ILE A 213 -10.41 -14.24 -17.38
C ILE A 213 -10.07 -14.32 -18.87
N TYR A 214 -9.47 -13.26 -19.43
CA TYR A 214 -9.15 -13.16 -20.85
C TYR A 214 -7.72 -13.59 -21.19
N ASP A 215 -7.00 -14.23 -20.26
CA ASP A 215 -5.65 -14.73 -20.49
C ASP A 215 -4.70 -13.67 -21.08
N MET A 216 -4.80 -12.44 -20.57
CA MET A 216 -4.04 -11.30 -21.12
C MET A 216 -2.53 -11.43 -20.87
N ILE A 217 -2.13 -12.15 -19.83
CA ILE A 217 -0.72 -12.47 -19.56
C ILE A 217 -0.15 -13.39 -20.68
N PRO A 218 -0.74 -14.57 -20.96
CA PRO A 218 -0.37 -15.39 -22.13
C PRO A 218 -0.42 -14.64 -23.47
N MET A 219 -1.43 -13.77 -23.66
CA MET A 219 -1.56 -12.96 -24.87
C MET A 219 -0.38 -12.01 -25.03
N LEU A 220 -0.03 -11.27 -23.98
CA LEU A 220 1.10 -10.35 -24.01
C LEU A 220 2.42 -11.10 -24.21
N TRP A 221 2.59 -12.27 -23.58
CA TRP A 221 3.75 -13.14 -23.80
C TRP A 221 3.92 -13.51 -25.28
N THR A 222 2.83 -13.93 -25.92
CA THR A 222 2.80 -14.30 -27.34
C THR A 222 3.14 -13.12 -28.23
N VAL A 223 2.50 -11.96 -28.00
CA VAL A 223 2.73 -10.75 -28.81
C VAL A 223 4.18 -10.28 -28.72
N VAL A 224 4.76 -10.28 -27.52
CA VAL A 224 6.17 -9.93 -27.32
C VAL A 224 7.08 -10.95 -28.02
N GLY A 225 6.78 -12.25 -27.92
CA GLY A 225 7.53 -13.31 -28.59
C GLY A 225 7.51 -13.19 -30.12
N THR A 226 6.33 -13.06 -30.71
CA THR A 226 6.16 -12.90 -32.16
C THR A 226 6.83 -11.62 -32.66
N GLY A 227 6.69 -10.51 -31.92
CA GLY A 227 7.38 -9.26 -32.25
C GLY A 227 8.90 -9.40 -32.19
N MET A 228 9.41 -10.04 -31.14
CA MET A 228 10.84 -10.32 -30.98
C MET A 228 11.38 -11.19 -32.14
N GLU A 229 10.66 -12.23 -32.53
CA GLU A 229 11.07 -13.09 -33.66
C GLU A 229 11.01 -12.34 -34.99
N THR A 230 9.92 -11.62 -35.25
CA THR A 230 9.69 -10.92 -36.53
C THR A 230 10.67 -9.77 -36.75
N TYR A 231 10.93 -8.97 -35.72
CA TYR A 231 11.72 -7.74 -35.86
C TYR A 231 13.19 -7.89 -35.45
N LEU A 232 13.52 -8.83 -34.56
CA LEU A 232 14.88 -9.03 -34.06
C LEU A 232 15.51 -10.37 -34.50
N GLY A 233 14.73 -11.27 -35.12
CA GLY A 233 15.21 -12.60 -35.51
C GLY A 233 15.53 -13.51 -34.31
N LEU A 234 15.03 -13.17 -33.12
CA LEU A 234 15.23 -13.91 -31.89
C LEU A 234 13.99 -14.76 -31.63
N GLY A 235 14.04 -16.05 -31.94
CA GLY A 235 12.94 -17.00 -31.68
C GLY A 235 12.96 -17.59 -30.26
N ALA A 236 12.20 -18.66 -30.07
CA ALA A 236 11.93 -19.31 -28.77
C ALA A 236 13.17 -19.68 -27.92
N LYS A 237 14.34 -19.89 -28.54
CA LYS A 237 15.60 -20.19 -27.82
C LYS A 237 16.09 -19.05 -26.91
N TYR A 238 15.55 -17.84 -27.08
CA TYR A 238 15.91 -16.64 -26.29
C TYR A 238 14.85 -16.33 -25.22
N GLU A 239 14.34 -17.33 -24.51
CA GLU A 239 13.29 -17.20 -23.48
C GLU A 239 13.61 -16.12 -22.42
N ILE A 240 14.87 -16.03 -21.95
CA ILE A 240 15.27 -15.01 -20.96
C ILE A 240 15.10 -13.60 -21.55
N THR A 241 15.48 -13.40 -22.81
CA THR A 241 15.31 -12.12 -23.50
C THR A 241 13.82 -11.80 -23.65
N GLN A 242 13.01 -12.77 -24.09
CA GLN A 242 11.55 -12.61 -24.18
C GLN A 242 10.95 -12.27 -22.82
N SER A 243 11.41 -12.90 -21.74
CA SER A 243 10.94 -12.66 -20.38
C SER A 243 11.24 -11.25 -19.88
N VAL A 244 12.44 -10.73 -20.16
CA VAL A 244 12.81 -9.35 -19.82
C VAL A 244 11.97 -8.35 -20.64
N LEU A 245 11.81 -8.57 -21.94
CA LEU A 245 10.98 -7.72 -22.79
C LEU A 245 9.50 -7.77 -22.38
N PHE A 246 8.99 -8.96 -22.05
CA PHE A 246 7.63 -9.18 -21.57
C PHE A 246 7.40 -8.43 -20.27
N PHE A 247 8.31 -8.54 -19.30
CA PHE A 247 8.19 -7.84 -18.02
C PHE A 247 8.22 -6.31 -18.19
N MET A 248 9.06 -5.80 -19.09
CA MET A 248 9.08 -4.36 -19.42
C MET A 248 7.78 -3.92 -20.10
N ALA A 249 7.23 -4.72 -21.03
CA ALA A 249 5.95 -4.44 -21.66
C ALA A 249 4.80 -4.45 -20.65
N ALA A 250 4.77 -5.44 -19.74
CA ALA A 250 3.79 -5.53 -18.67
C ALA A 250 3.87 -4.32 -17.72
N CYS A 251 5.08 -3.91 -17.33
CA CYS A 251 5.31 -2.69 -16.55
C CYS A 251 4.79 -1.44 -17.27
N LEU A 252 5.02 -1.33 -18.59
CA LEU A 252 4.55 -0.20 -19.37
C LEU A 252 3.02 -0.15 -19.45
N VAL A 253 2.37 -1.30 -19.71
CA VAL A 253 0.91 -1.40 -19.71
C VAL A 253 0.35 -1.00 -18.34
N SER A 254 0.85 -1.60 -17.25
CA SER A 254 0.46 -1.26 -15.88
C SER A 254 0.64 0.23 -15.57
N SER A 255 1.75 0.80 -16.03
CA SER A 255 2.03 2.24 -15.88
C SER A 255 0.99 3.11 -16.58
N MET A 256 0.61 2.77 -17.81
CA MET A 256 -0.42 3.50 -18.56
C MET A 256 -1.80 3.42 -17.89
N LEU A 257 -2.14 2.25 -17.34
CA LEU A 257 -3.38 2.03 -16.59
C LEU A 257 -3.41 2.88 -15.31
N SER A 258 -2.27 3.02 -14.63
CA SER A 258 -2.15 3.78 -13.38
C SER A 258 -1.99 5.30 -13.56
N LEU A 259 -1.63 5.76 -14.76
CA LEU A 259 -1.29 7.15 -15.03
C LEU A 259 -2.44 8.15 -14.76
N PRO A 260 -3.70 7.88 -15.16
CA PRO A 260 -4.82 8.78 -14.85
C PRO A 260 -5.01 9.00 -13.35
N PHE A 261 -4.92 7.93 -12.55
CA PHE A 261 -5.02 8.01 -11.09
C PHE A 261 -3.85 8.76 -10.47
N SER A 262 -2.64 8.56 -10.99
CA SER A 262 -1.43 9.28 -10.52
C SER A 262 -1.55 10.79 -10.81
N LEU A 263 -2.00 11.16 -12.01
CA LEU A 263 -2.24 12.55 -12.37
C LEU A 263 -3.35 13.18 -11.52
N TYR A 264 -4.45 12.46 -11.27
CA TYR A 264 -5.54 12.94 -10.42
C TYR A 264 -5.09 13.13 -8.97
N SER A 265 -4.38 12.14 -8.41
CA SER A 265 -3.79 12.23 -7.07
C SER A 265 -2.93 13.48 -6.94
N THR A 266 -1.94 13.67 -7.82
CA THR A 266 -0.99 14.78 -7.73
C THR A 266 -1.59 16.14 -8.10
N PHE A 267 -2.30 16.25 -9.23
CA PHE A 267 -2.72 17.55 -9.76
C PHE A 267 -4.14 17.96 -9.38
N VAL A 268 -4.93 17.08 -8.76
CA VAL A 268 -6.27 17.39 -8.24
C VAL A 268 -6.32 17.26 -6.73
N VAL A 269 -6.06 16.08 -6.15
CA VAL A 269 -6.20 15.86 -4.70
C VAL A 269 -5.12 16.63 -3.92
N GLU A 270 -3.85 16.33 -4.17
CA GLU A 270 -2.72 17.00 -3.50
C GLU A 270 -2.72 18.51 -3.74
N LYS A 271 -3.10 18.95 -4.94
CA LYS A 271 -3.21 20.38 -5.27
C LYS A 271 -4.36 21.06 -4.50
N ARG A 272 -5.53 20.43 -4.38
CA ARG A 272 -6.69 20.95 -3.64
C ARG A 272 -6.35 21.18 -2.17
N HIS A 273 -5.51 20.31 -1.60
CA HIS A 273 -5.11 20.38 -0.19
C HIS A 273 -3.83 21.18 0.06
N GLY A 274 -3.26 21.80 -0.97
CA GLY A 274 -2.12 22.72 -0.89
C GLY A 274 -0.73 22.07 -0.92
N PHE A 275 -0.68 20.74 -1.03
CA PHE A 275 0.55 19.96 -0.94
C PHE A 275 1.35 19.92 -2.24
N ASN A 276 0.70 19.77 -3.40
CA ASN A 276 1.43 19.62 -4.65
C ASN A 276 2.21 20.89 -5.02
N LYS A 277 3.53 20.76 -5.19
CA LYS A 277 4.43 21.80 -5.72
C LYS A 277 5.07 21.43 -7.07
N GLN A 278 4.80 20.23 -7.58
CA GLN A 278 5.36 19.73 -8.83
C GLN A 278 4.70 20.38 -10.05
N THR A 279 5.50 20.58 -11.10
CA THR A 279 5.01 20.86 -12.46
C THR A 279 4.82 19.56 -13.24
N ILE A 280 4.01 19.58 -14.30
CA ILE A 280 3.82 18.42 -15.19
C ILE A 280 5.17 17.98 -15.81
N GLY A 281 6.04 18.94 -16.16
CA GLY A 281 7.37 18.62 -16.70
C GLY A 281 8.26 17.88 -15.69
N LEU A 282 8.24 18.27 -14.41
CA LEU A 282 8.96 17.56 -13.36
C LEU A 282 8.37 16.16 -13.12
N PHE A 283 7.04 16.05 -13.08
CA PHE A 283 6.33 14.78 -12.92
C PHE A 283 6.72 13.77 -14.02
N VAL A 284 6.66 14.19 -15.30
CA VAL A 284 7.03 13.33 -16.43
C VAL A 284 8.52 13.00 -16.40
N SER A 285 9.39 13.95 -16.04
CA SER A 285 10.83 13.68 -15.93
C SER A 285 11.14 12.63 -14.86
N ASP A 286 10.51 12.74 -13.69
CA ASP A 286 10.68 11.78 -12.60
C ASP A 286 10.14 10.39 -12.99
N MET A 287 9.00 10.34 -13.68
CA MET A 287 8.43 9.10 -14.22
C MET A 287 9.40 8.41 -15.19
N LEU A 288 9.93 9.15 -16.18
CA LEU A 288 10.87 8.59 -17.16
C LEU A 288 12.19 8.13 -16.53
N LYS A 289 12.74 8.91 -15.58
CA LYS A 289 13.94 8.50 -14.82
C LYS A 289 13.70 7.21 -14.03
N SER A 290 12.52 7.08 -13.42
CA SER A 290 12.15 5.90 -12.64
C SER A 290 12.07 4.66 -13.53
N TYR A 291 11.46 4.76 -14.72
CA TYR A 291 11.45 3.65 -15.68
C TYR A 291 12.83 3.30 -16.23
N ALA A 292 13.66 4.30 -16.52
CA ALA A 292 15.03 4.07 -16.97
C ALA A 292 15.84 3.31 -15.91
N LEU A 293 15.76 3.73 -14.63
CA LEU A 293 16.40 3.04 -13.52
C LEU A 293 15.82 1.64 -13.32
N GLY A 294 14.50 1.49 -13.38
CA GLY A 294 13.82 0.20 -13.30
C GLY A 294 14.28 -0.78 -14.36
N ALA A 295 14.43 -0.34 -15.62
CA ALA A 295 14.96 -1.16 -16.70
C ALA A 295 16.44 -1.51 -16.50
N VAL A 296 17.27 -0.53 -16.11
CA VAL A 296 18.73 -0.70 -15.91
C VAL A 296 19.04 -1.70 -14.80
N PHE A 297 18.29 -1.68 -13.69
CA PHE A 297 18.55 -2.60 -12.58
C PHE A 297 17.66 -3.84 -12.61
N GLY A 298 16.37 -3.69 -12.94
CA GLY A 298 15.39 -4.77 -12.95
C GLY A 298 15.62 -5.77 -14.08
N GLY A 299 15.96 -5.30 -15.29
CA GLY A 299 16.22 -6.17 -16.44
C GLY A 299 17.33 -7.20 -16.17
N PRO A 300 18.55 -6.77 -15.77
CA PRO A 300 19.62 -7.69 -15.38
C PRO A 300 19.27 -8.59 -14.20
N LEU A 301 18.52 -8.08 -13.21
CA LEU A 301 18.14 -8.86 -12.04
C LEU A 301 17.18 -10.00 -12.41
N ILE A 302 16.18 -9.72 -13.25
CA ILE A 302 15.27 -10.74 -13.79
C ILE A 302 16.03 -11.75 -14.64
N ALA A 303 16.91 -11.27 -15.53
CA ALA A 303 17.73 -12.16 -16.35
C ALA A 303 18.59 -13.10 -15.50
N ALA A 304 19.23 -12.57 -14.45
CA ALA A 304 20.04 -13.35 -13.51
C ALA A 304 19.18 -14.36 -12.73
N PHE A 305 18.00 -13.95 -12.26
CA PHE A 305 17.06 -14.85 -11.59
C PHE A 305 16.65 -16.03 -12.49
N LEU A 306 16.19 -15.74 -13.71
CA LEU A 306 15.77 -16.78 -14.66
C LEU A 306 16.93 -17.70 -15.06
N TRP A 307 18.12 -17.12 -15.24
CA TRP A 307 19.33 -17.90 -15.49
C TRP A 307 19.67 -18.84 -14.32
N ILE A 308 19.52 -18.39 -13.07
CA ILE A 308 19.72 -19.23 -11.88
C ILE A 308 18.72 -20.39 -11.88
N VAL A 309 17.42 -20.12 -12.10
CA VAL A 309 16.39 -21.17 -12.13
C VAL A 309 16.73 -22.21 -13.20
N ALA A 310 17.04 -21.77 -14.41
CA ALA A 310 17.41 -22.66 -15.51
C ALA A 310 18.69 -23.48 -15.24
N LYS A 311 19.65 -22.94 -14.49
CA LYS A 311 20.96 -23.57 -14.29
C LYS A 311 21.05 -24.50 -13.09
N THR A 312 20.26 -24.25 -12.04
CA THR A 312 20.46 -24.88 -10.72
C THR A 312 19.37 -25.88 -10.32
N GLY A 313 18.30 -26.01 -11.11
CA GLY A 313 17.24 -27.00 -10.87
C GLY A 313 16.63 -26.87 -9.49
N SER A 314 16.46 -27.98 -8.75
CA SER A 314 15.77 -28.01 -7.45
C SER A 314 16.41 -27.17 -6.34
N GLN A 315 17.66 -26.70 -6.50
CA GLN A 315 18.34 -25.86 -5.52
C GLN A 315 18.23 -24.35 -5.80
N PHE A 316 17.50 -23.94 -6.84
CA PHE A 316 17.47 -22.55 -7.29
C PHE A 316 17.05 -21.56 -6.19
N TYR A 317 16.16 -21.97 -5.29
CA TYR A 317 15.60 -21.08 -4.27
C TYR A 317 16.69 -20.46 -3.39
N LEU A 318 17.75 -21.21 -3.07
CA LEU A 318 18.88 -20.73 -2.27
C LEU A 318 19.72 -19.69 -3.04
N TYR A 319 19.99 -19.95 -4.32
CA TYR A 319 20.77 -19.04 -5.17
C TYR A 319 19.97 -17.79 -5.56
N ALA A 320 18.67 -17.93 -5.83
CA ALA A 320 17.75 -16.82 -6.08
C ALA A 320 17.60 -15.94 -4.84
N TRP A 321 17.45 -16.55 -3.66
CA TRP A 321 17.48 -15.83 -2.39
C TRP A 321 18.79 -15.08 -2.19
N ALA A 322 19.95 -15.73 -2.42
CA ALA A 322 21.25 -15.09 -2.28
C ALA A 322 21.44 -13.91 -3.26
N LEU A 323 20.97 -14.06 -4.51
CA LEU A 323 20.94 -12.98 -5.50
C LEU A 323 20.11 -11.79 -4.99
N MET A 324 18.88 -12.04 -4.53
CA MET A 324 17.99 -10.99 -4.03
C MET A 324 18.51 -10.34 -2.75
N ALA A 325 19.09 -11.13 -1.85
CA ALA A 325 19.72 -10.61 -0.63
C ALA A 325 20.91 -9.70 -0.96
N GLY A 326 21.77 -10.12 -1.89
CA GLY A 326 22.87 -9.31 -2.40
C GLY A 326 22.40 -8.03 -3.07
N ALA A 327 21.37 -8.12 -3.92
CA ALA A 327 20.76 -6.97 -4.58
C ALA A 327 20.13 -6.00 -3.57
N GLN A 328 19.41 -6.49 -2.57
CA GLN A 328 18.79 -5.66 -1.54
C GLN A 328 19.85 -4.91 -0.71
N VAL A 329 20.92 -5.59 -0.29
CA VAL A 329 22.05 -4.94 0.40
C VAL A 329 22.70 -3.90 -0.51
N LEU A 330 22.93 -4.23 -1.79
CA LEU A 330 23.46 -3.28 -2.76
C LEU A 330 22.57 -2.03 -2.85
N PHE A 331 21.25 -2.19 -2.99
CA PHE A 331 20.29 -1.08 -3.03
C PHE A 331 20.30 -0.24 -1.77
N ILE A 332 20.41 -0.83 -0.58
CA ILE A 332 20.57 -0.07 0.67
C ILE A 332 21.80 0.84 0.63
N LEU A 333 22.88 0.41 -0.03
CA LEU A 333 24.12 1.18 -0.17
C LEU A 333 24.05 2.26 -1.26
N ILE A 334 23.51 1.90 -2.43
CA ILE A 334 23.52 2.79 -3.61
C ILE A 334 22.31 3.74 -3.66
N TYR A 335 21.17 3.38 -3.07
CA TYR A 335 19.95 4.19 -3.19
C TYR A 335 20.13 5.61 -2.65
N PRO A 336 20.64 5.83 -1.41
CA PRO A 336 20.82 7.19 -0.87
C PRO A 336 21.99 7.96 -1.49
N THR A 337 22.93 7.27 -2.16
CA THR A 337 24.20 7.87 -2.62
C THR A 337 24.22 8.14 -4.11
N LEU A 338 23.55 7.31 -4.90
CA LEU A 338 23.53 7.35 -6.36
C LEU A 338 22.13 7.63 -6.90
N ILE A 339 21.08 6.98 -6.34
CA ILE A 339 19.73 7.05 -6.92
C ILE A 339 19.00 8.32 -6.47
N GLN A 340 18.88 8.56 -5.16
CA GLN A 340 18.16 9.73 -4.64
C GLN A 340 18.68 11.08 -5.19
N PRO A 341 20.01 11.29 -5.35
CA PRO A 341 20.53 12.53 -5.93
C PRO A 341 20.11 12.79 -7.40
N LEU A 342 19.59 11.79 -8.12
CA LEU A 342 19.02 11.99 -9.47
C LEU A 342 17.67 12.70 -9.44
N PHE A 343 17.00 12.69 -8.29
CA PHE A 343 15.66 13.24 -8.07
C PHE A 343 15.69 14.51 -7.21
N ASN A 344 16.52 14.51 -6.17
CA ASN A 344 16.56 15.55 -5.15
C ASN A 344 17.96 16.14 -5.01
N LYS A 345 18.01 17.40 -4.60
CA LYS A 345 19.24 18.09 -4.23
C LYS A 345 19.51 17.87 -2.75
N PHE A 346 20.77 17.57 -2.43
CA PHE A 346 21.24 17.38 -1.06
C PHE A 346 22.31 18.42 -0.77
N ASP A 347 21.95 19.45 -0.01
CA ASP A 347 22.88 20.50 0.44
C ASP A 347 23.31 20.22 1.89
N PRO A 348 24.57 20.49 2.26
CA PRO A 348 24.97 20.42 3.66
C PRO A 348 24.06 21.28 4.53
N LEU A 349 23.66 20.78 5.71
CA LEU A 349 22.85 21.60 6.62
C LEU A 349 23.63 22.88 6.99
N PRO A 350 23.02 24.07 6.86
CA PRO A 350 23.69 25.33 7.16
C PRO A 350 24.24 25.38 8.59
N GLU A 351 25.31 26.16 8.78
CA GLU A 351 25.82 26.45 10.12
C GLU A 351 24.75 27.18 10.94
N GLY A 352 24.51 26.73 12.17
CA GLY A 352 23.46 27.29 13.02
C GLY A 352 23.20 26.49 14.28
N GLU A 353 22.20 26.90 15.06
CA GLU A 353 21.81 26.24 16.30
C GLU A 353 21.36 24.79 16.08
N LEU A 354 20.52 24.57 15.05
CA LEU A 354 20.01 23.23 14.71
C LEU A 354 21.15 22.25 14.41
N ARG A 355 22.09 22.65 13.54
CA ARG A 355 23.25 21.82 13.19
C ARG A 355 24.09 21.47 14.41
N LYS A 356 24.45 22.46 15.22
CA LYS A 356 25.24 22.25 16.45
C LYS A 356 24.52 21.30 17.42
N SER A 357 23.20 21.43 17.55
CA SER A 357 22.40 20.60 18.44
C SER A 357 22.34 19.14 17.97
N ILE A 358 22.17 18.91 16.67
CA ILE A 358 22.20 17.56 16.07
C ILE A 358 23.60 16.94 16.21
N GLU A 359 24.66 17.69 15.93
CA GLU A 359 26.04 17.22 16.07
C GLU A 359 26.38 16.88 17.54
N ALA A 360 25.93 17.70 18.49
CA ALA A 360 26.09 17.43 19.91
C ALA A 360 25.33 16.17 20.36
N LEU A 361 24.10 15.98 19.87
CA LEU A 361 23.32 14.77 20.15
C LEU A 361 24.00 13.52 19.56
N ALA A 362 24.47 13.59 18.31
CA ALA A 362 25.20 12.52 17.66
C ALA A 362 26.47 12.15 18.44
N ALA A 363 27.25 13.15 18.87
CA ALA A 363 28.44 12.95 19.69
C ALA A 363 28.11 12.31 21.04
N ARG A 364 27.06 12.79 21.75
CA ARG A 364 26.59 12.22 23.02
C ARG A 364 26.25 10.74 22.90
N LEU A 365 25.72 10.31 21.74
CA LEU A 365 25.31 8.93 21.50
C LEU A 365 26.40 8.06 20.85
N ASN A 366 27.59 8.62 20.61
CA ASN A 366 28.66 8.01 19.82
C ASN A 366 28.16 7.53 18.44
N PHE A 367 27.24 8.29 17.85
CA PHE A 367 26.74 8.03 16.51
C PHE A 367 27.80 8.48 15.49
N PRO A 368 28.22 7.62 14.54
CA PRO A 368 29.27 7.94 13.58
C PRO A 368 28.75 8.84 12.45
N LEU A 369 28.34 10.06 12.81
CA LEU A 369 27.84 11.08 11.89
C LEU A 369 28.97 11.54 10.97
N LYS A 370 28.85 11.25 9.68
CA LYS A 370 29.80 11.72 8.67
C LYS A 370 29.31 12.95 7.93
N LYS A 371 28.01 13.02 7.65
CA LYS A 371 27.39 14.13 6.91
C LYS A 371 25.99 14.42 7.41
N LEU A 372 25.64 15.69 7.48
CA LEU A 372 24.32 16.20 7.83
C LEU A 372 23.80 17.04 6.66
N TYR A 373 22.68 16.63 6.08
CA TYR A 373 22.13 17.21 4.86
C TYR A 373 20.73 17.77 5.09
N VAL A 374 20.42 18.83 4.33
CA VAL A 374 19.05 19.23 4.03
C VAL A 374 18.70 18.77 2.61
N VAL A 375 17.50 18.21 2.44
CA VAL A 375 16.95 17.79 1.13
C VAL A 375 15.82 18.72 0.71
N ASP A 376 15.76 19.05 -0.58
CA ASP A 376 14.75 19.93 -1.19
C ASP A 376 13.37 19.23 -1.37
N GLY A 377 12.81 18.72 -0.27
CA GLY A 377 11.51 18.04 -0.27
C GLY A 377 10.37 18.95 -0.77
N SER A 378 10.45 20.24 -0.46
CA SER A 378 9.52 21.29 -0.89
C SER A 378 9.35 21.39 -2.41
N LYS A 379 10.34 20.92 -3.20
CA LYS A 379 10.26 20.85 -4.67
C LYS A 379 9.08 20.00 -5.15
N ARG A 380 8.62 19.03 -4.33
CA ARG A 380 7.54 18.10 -4.70
C ARG A 380 6.30 18.26 -3.87
N SER A 381 6.46 18.36 -2.57
CA SER A 381 5.32 18.37 -1.65
C SER A 381 5.60 19.25 -0.44
N GLY A 382 4.54 19.76 0.18
CA GLY A 382 4.60 20.39 1.50
C GLY A 382 4.83 19.42 2.68
N HIS A 383 4.98 18.12 2.40
CA HIS A 383 5.17 17.11 3.45
C HIS A 383 6.55 17.17 4.11
N SER A 384 6.57 16.91 5.41
CA SER A 384 7.76 16.94 6.25
C SER A 384 8.22 15.56 6.68
N ASN A 385 9.54 15.36 6.69
CA ASN A 385 10.18 14.12 7.12
C ASN A 385 11.66 14.34 7.53
N ALA A 386 12.24 13.36 8.21
CA ALA A 386 13.67 13.24 8.44
C ALA A 386 14.03 11.76 8.48
N TYR A 387 15.27 11.41 8.13
CA TYR A 387 15.70 10.02 8.19
C TYR A 387 17.21 9.87 8.38
N VAL A 388 17.60 8.73 8.93
CA VAL A 388 19.00 8.32 9.07
C VAL A 388 19.34 7.28 8.01
N THR A 389 20.50 7.44 7.36
CA THR A 389 20.98 6.50 6.35
C THR A 389 22.49 6.26 6.45
N GLY A 390 23.01 5.36 5.63
CA GLY A 390 24.43 5.02 5.53
C GLY A 390 24.82 3.71 6.21
N PHE A 391 26.01 3.22 5.87
CA PHE A 391 26.51 1.92 6.28
C PHE A 391 27.66 2.03 7.28
N SER A 392 27.65 1.16 8.29
CA SER A 392 28.70 1.05 9.32
C SER A 392 29.10 2.44 9.88
N ASN A 393 30.38 2.82 9.76
CA ASN A 393 30.97 4.04 10.31
C ASN A 393 30.76 5.30 9.43
N SER A 394 29.92 5.23 8.40
CA SER A 394 29.65 6.35 7.49
C SER A 394 28.16 6.65 7.45
N LYS A 395 27.60 7.10 8.58
CA LYS A 395 26.19 7.45 8.70
C LYS A 395 25.92 8.89 8.28
N LYS A 396 24.72 9.13 7.78
CA LYS A 396 24.21 10.42 7.35
C LYS A 396 22.85 10.68 8.00
N ILE A 397 22.60 11.92 8.35
CA ILE A 397 21.28 12.40 8.73
C ILE A 397 20.80 13.31 7.60
N VAL A 398 19.55 13.11 7.17
CA VAL A 398 18.89 13.95 6.17
C VAL A 398 17.63 14.52 6.79
N VAL A 399 17.49 15.84 6.73
CA VAL A 399 16.34 16.60 7.23
C VAL A 399 15.66 17.27 6.03
N TYR A 400 14.33 17.22 5.95
CA TYR A 400 13.61 17.94 4.90
C TYR A 400 13.60 19.43 5.20
N ASP A 401 13.70 20.26 4.16
CA ASP A 401 13.53 21.71 4.25
C ASP A 401 12.19 22.09 4.88
N THR A 402 11.11 21.43 4.47
CA THR A 402 9.76 21.59 5.04
C THR A 402 9.70 21.32 6.55
N LEU A 403 10.46 20.34 7.05
CA LEU A 403 10.50 20.05 8.49
C LEU A 403 11.21 21.16 9.27
N ILE A 404 12.25 21.76 8.69
CA ILE A 404 12.98 22.89 9.27
C ILE A 404 12.10 24.14 9.33
N GLU A 405 11.24 24.34 8.33
CA GLU A 405 10.30 25.47 8.29
C GLU A 405 9.15 25.32 9.31
N GLN A 406 8.73 24.09 9.62
CA GLN A 406 7.53 23.82 10.43
C GLN A 406 7.81 23.54 11.91
N CYS A 407 8.99 23.05 12.26
CA CYS A 407 9.31 22.62 13.63
C CYS A 407 10.43 23.47 14.24
N ALA A 408 10.35 23.67 15.57
CA ALA A 408 11.40 24.30 16.34
C ALA A 408 12.64 23.40 16.44
N THR A 409 13.79 23.98 16.76
CA THR A 409 15.07 23.25 16.82
C THR A 409 15.02 22.07 17.81
N ASP A 410 14.43 22.24 18.98
CA ASP A 410 14.31 21.20 20.00
C ASP A 410 13.39 20.05 19.57
N GLU A 411 12.30 20.36 18.86
CA GLU A 411 11.39 19.38 18.25
C GLU A 411 12.12 18.55 17.18
N ILE A 412 12.86 19.20 16.28
CA ILE A 412 13.66 18.50 15.25
C ILE A 412 14.72 17.61 15.91
N VAL A 413 15.43 18.12 16.93
CA VAL A 413 16.43 17.34 17.67
C VAL A 413 15.78 16.14 18.38
N ALA A 414 14.56 16.27 18.89
CA ALA A 414 13.80 15.18 19.49
C ALA A 414 13.41 14.10 18.47
N ILE A 415 12.99 14.51 17.26
CA ILE A 415 12.71 13.62 16.13
C ILE A 415 13.98 12.89 15.69
N ILE A 416 15.11 13.60 15.56
CA ILE A 416 16.42 12.97 15.29
C ILE A 416 16.80 12.01 16.43
N GLY A 417 16.48 12.33 17.68
CA GLY A 417 16.64 11.42 18.82
C GLY A 417 15.87 10.11 18.65
N HIS A 418 14.65 10.17 18.11
CA HIS A 418 13.85 8.99 17.73
C HIS A 418 14.52 8.20 16.59
N GLU A 419 14.95 8.86 15.52
CA GLU A 419 15.68 8.22 14.40
C GLU A 419 16.96 7.51 14.86
N LEU A 420 17.71 8.13 15.77
CA LEU A 420 18.89 7.52 16.38
C LEU A 420 18.54 6.36 17.32
N GLY A 421 17.32 6.32 17.85
CA GLY A 421 16.76 5.16 18.55
C GLY A 421 16.67 3.92 17.65
N HIS A 422 16.18 4.08 16.41
CA HIS A 422 16.16 2.99 15.42
C HIS A 422 17.55 2.44 15.13
N TRP A 423 18.53 3.33 14.99
CA TRP A 423 19.92 2.93 14.83
C TRP A 423 20.44 2.19 16.07
N LYS A 424 20.25 2.76 17.27
CA LYS A 424 20.81 2.21 18.51
C LYS A 424 20.27 0.82 18.83
N LYS A 425 19.01 0.55 18.47
CA LYS A 425 18.34 -0.74 18.69
C LYS A 425 18.45 -1.72 17.51
N ASN A 426 19.20 -1.36 16.45
CA ASN A 426 19.38 -2.16 15.23
C ASN A 426 18.06 -2.54 14.54
N HIS A 427 17.05 -1.67 14.57
CA HIS A 427 15.74 -1.94 13.95
C HIS A 427 15.88 -2.25 12.45
N LEU A 428 16.75 -1.55 11.73
CA LEU A 428 17.03 -1.83 10.31
C LEU A 428 17.51 -3.27 10.08
N LEU A 429 18.41 -3.79 10.93
CA LEU A 429 18.90 -5.17 10.80
C LEU A 429 17.80 -6.18 11.07
N ARG A 430 16.96 -5.94 12.09
CA ARG A 430 15.82 -6.82 12.41
C ARG A 430 14.81 -6.87 11.28
N MET A 431 14.48 -5.72 10.69
CA MET A 431 13.60 -5.62 9.53
C MET A 431 14.23 -6.28 8.29
N LEU A 432 15.54 -6.14 8.10
CA LEU A 432 16.27 -6.83 7.02
C LEU A 432 16.18 -8.34 7.19
N VAL A 433 16.41 -8.88 8.40
CA VAL A 433 16.28 -10.32 8.67
C VAL A 433 14.85 -10.80 8.42
N ALA A 434 13.83 -10.08 8.89
CA ALA A 434 12.43 -10.42 8.62
C ALA A 434 12.13 -10.46 7.11
N ALA A 435 12.62 -9.46 6.35
CA ALA A 435 12.49 -9.44 4.90
C ALA A 435 13.20 -10.62 4.23
N GLN A 436 14.39 -11.03 4.70
CA GLN A 436 15.08 -12.19 4.15
C GLN A 436 14.37 -13.51 4.43
N VAL A 437 13.74 -13.65 5.59
CA VAL A 437 12.91 -14.83 5.90
C VAL A 437 11.71 -14.89 4.95
N GLN A 438 11.07 -13.75 4.68
CA GLN A 438 9.95 -13.67 3.73
C GLN A 438 10.39 -14.01 2.30
N ILE A 439 11.49 -13.41 1.80
CA ILE A 439 12.02 -13.68 0.45
C ILE A 439 12.47 -15.15 0.31
N PHE A 440 13.11 -15.71 1.34
CA PHE A 440 13.47 -17.12 1.34
C PHE A 440 12.22 -18.01 1.24
N THR A 441 11.22 -17.75 2.08
CA THR A 441 9.96 -18.50 2.10
C THR A 441 9.25 -18.41 0.75
N LEU A 442 9.27 -17.24 0.11
CA LEU A 442 8.70 -17.03 -1.22
C LEU A 442 9.36 -17.93 -2.27
N PHE A 443 10.70 -17.90 -2.38
CA PHE A 443 11.39 -18.73 -3.38
C PHE A 443 11.33 -20.22 -3.06
N PHE A 444 11.36 -20.57 -1.78
CA PHE A 444 11.20 -21.95 -1.34
C PHE A 444 9.82 -22.48 -1.73
N ALA A 445 8.75 -21.72 -1.46
CA ALA A 445 7.40 -22.07 -1.85
C ALA A 445 7.26 -22.13 -3.38
N PHE A 446 7.82 -21.16 -4.11
CA PHE A 446 7.82 -21.16 -5.59
C PHE A 446 8.42 -22.45 -6.16
N GLY A 447 9.40 -23.05 -5.48
CA GLY A 447 10.01 -24.31 -5.90
C GLY A 447 9.04 -25.47 -6.11
N SER A 448 7.86 -25.44 -5.46
CA SER A 448 6.81 -26.45 -5.66
C SER A 448 5.95 -26.19 -6.91
N PHE A 449 6.00 -24.99 -7.48
CA PHE A 449 5.16 -24.58 -8.62
C PHE A 449 5.97 -24.42 -9.93
N VAL A 450 7.30 -24.53 -9.87
CA VAL A 450 8.15 -24.43 -11.07
C VAL A 450 7.88 -25.62 -11.99
N GLY A 451 7.36 -25.33 -13.19
CA GLY A 451 7.04 -26.34 -14.19
C GLY A 451 5.75 -27.11 -13.92
N GLU A 452 4.88 -26.59 -13.05
CA GLU A 452 3.58 -27.22 -12.77
C GLU A 452 2.62 -27.07 -13.95
N GLU A 453 2.47 -28.13 -14.75
CA GLU A 453 1.70 -28.12 -16.00
C GLU A 453 0.24 -27.69 -15.79
N ALA A 454 -0.41 -28.14 -14.71
CA ALA A 454 -1.80 -27.79 -14.43
C ALA A 454 -2.01 -26.27 -14.25
N MET A 455 -1.00 -25.58 -13.70
CA MET A 455 -1.03 -24.13 -13.53
C MET A 455 -0.99 -23.42 -14.88
N TYR A 456 -0.10 -23.80 -15.80
CA TYR A 456 -0.03 -23.17 -17.13
C TYR A 456 -1.23 -23.53 -18.01
N ALA A 457 -1.68 -24.79 -17.96
CA ALA A 457 -2.84 -25.28 -18.70
C ALA A 457 -4.13 -24.53 -18.32
N SER A 458 -4.27 -24.13 -17.04
CA SER A 458 -5.41 -23.32 -16.56
C SER A 458 -5.52 -21.94 -17.23
N PHE A 459 -4.42 -21.45 -17.82
CA PHE A 459 -4.35 -20.20 -18.60
C PHE A 459 -4.14 -20.45 -20.10
N GLY A 460 -4.43 -21.66 -20.58
CA GLY A 460 -4.36 -22.02 -22.00
C GLY A 460 -2.94 -22.00 -22.58
N MET A 461 -1.91 -22.20 -21.76
CA MET A 461 -0.52 -22.19 -22.20
C MET A 461 0.04 -23.61 -22.35
N ASP A 462 0.56 -23.91 -23.54
CA ASP A 462 1.30 -25.15 -23.84
C ASP A 462 2.80 -25.06 -23.50
N THR A 463 3.29 -23.84 -23.25
CA THR A 463 4.68 -23.57 -22.86
C THR A 463 4.73 -23.14 -21.40
N MET A 464 5.86 -23.39 -20.74
CA MET A 464 6.03 -23.08 -19.31
C MET A 464 7.16 -22.07 -19.05
N PRO A 465 7.06 -20.82 -19.55
CA PRO A 465 8.10 -19.83 -19.29
C PRO A 465 8.18 -19.52 -17.80
N THR A 466 9.40 -19.57 -17.24
CA THR A 466 9.61 -19.48 -15.78
C THR A 466 9.04 -18.18 -15.20
N ILE A 467 9.15 -17.06 -15.92
CA ILE A 467 8.64 -15.76 -15.46
C ILE A 467 7.11 -15.75 -15.33
N ILE A 468 6.40 -16.46 -16.21
CA ILE A 468 4.94 -16.53 -16.20
C ILE A 468 4.48 -17.40 -15.04
N GLY A 469 5.12 -18.55 -14.82
CA GLY A 469 4.84 -19.37 -13.64
C GLY A 469 5.12 -18.64 -12.33
N PHE A 470 6.16 -17.81 -12.28
CA PHE A 470 6.41 -16.96 -11.12
C PHE A 470 5.28 -15.96 -10.89
N ILE A 471 4.74 -15.33 -11.94
CA ILE A 471 3.60 -14.41 -11.83
C ILE A 471 2.32 -15.13 -11.36
N PHE A 472 1.99 -16.29 -11.93
CA PHE A 472 0.83 -17.07 -11.49
C PHE A 472 0.97 -17.51 -10.03
N PHE A 473 2.17 -17.92 -9.62
CA PHE A 473 2.47 -18.20 -8.23
C PHE A 473 2.32 -16.96 -7.33
N GLN A 474 2.74 -15.76 -7.77
CA GLN A 474 2.54 -14.54 -6.98
C GLN A 474 1.06 -14.29 -6.67
N TYR A 475 0.15 -14.55 -7.62
CA TYR A 475 -1.29 -14.41 -7.38
C TYR A 475 -1.79 -15.40 -6.31
N LEU A 476 -1.31 -16.64 -6.31
CA LEU A 476 -1.64 -17.61 -5.25
C LEU A 476 -1.03 -17.24 -3.90
N TYR A 477 0.16 -16.63 -3.92
CA TYR A 477 0.90 -16.26 -2.72
C TYR A 477 0.35 -14.99 -2.06
N GLU A 478 -0.42 -14.16 -2.78
CA GLU A 478 -0.91 -12.86 -2.31
C GLU A 478 -1.61 -12.88 -0.93
N PRO A 479 -2.55 -13.80 -0.62
CA PRO A 479 -3.17 -13.84 0.70
C PRO A 479 -2.18 -14.13 1.83
N LEU A 480 -1.22 -15.03 1.58
CA LEU A 480 -0.15 -15.32 2.54
C LEU A 480 0.78 -14.12 2.70
N ALA A 481 1.10 -13.42 1.60
CA ALA A 481 1.88 -12.20 1.62
C ALA A 481 1.23 -11.13 2.51
N SER A 482 -0.10 -10.96 2.41
CA SER A 482 -0.88 -10.03 3.23
C SER A 482 -0.82 -10.34 4.72
N ILE A 483 -0.91 -11.62 5.12
CA ILE A 483 -0.76 -12.04 6.52
C ILE A 483 0.66 -11.76 7.03
N LEU A 484 1.67 -12.07 6.22
CA LEU A 484 3.07 -11.79 6.57
C LEU A 484 3.32 -10.29 6.68
N GLN A 485 2.73 -9.49 5.78
CA GLN A 485 2.83 -8.03 5.84
C GLN A 485 2.19 -7.47 7.11
N PHE A 486 1.05 -8.00 7.54
CA PHE A 486 0.45 -7.66 8.84
C PHE A 486 1.42 -7.94 10.00
N ALA A 487 2.07 -9.11 10.02
CA ALA A 487 3.07 -9.43 11.05
C ALA A 487 4.28 -8.49 11.02
N ILE A 488 4.75 -8.13 9.83
CA ILE A 488 5.84 -7.15 9.64
C ILE A 488 5.42 -5.75 10.13
N ASN A 489 4.18 -5.33 9.88
CA ASN A 489 3.63 -4.07 10.38
C ASN A 489 3.57 -4.03 11.91
N LEU A 490 3.16 -5.13 12.56
CA LEU A 490 3.20 -5.23 14.03
C LEU A 490 4.62 -5.08 14.58
N LEU A 491 5.62 -5.73 13.96
CA LEU A 491 7.02 -5.58 14.36
C LEU A 491 7.50 -4.13 14.18
N SER A 492 7.13 -3.48 13.07
CA SER A 492 7.42 -2.06 12.83
C SER A 492 6.83 -1.17 13.91
N ARG A 493 5.56 -1.37 14.29
CA ARG A 493 4.90 -0.61 15.36
C ARG A 493 5.61 -0.74 16.71
N LEU A 494 6.09 -1.94 17.05
CA LEU A 494 6.89 -2.16 18.27
C LEU A 494 8.22 -1.38 18.21
N HIS A 495 8.88 -1.36 17.05
CA HIS A 495 10.11 -0.58 16.85
C HIS A 495 9.89 0.93 17.02
N GLU A 496 8.75 1.46 16.61
CA GLU A 496 8.38 2.88 16.80
C GLU A 496 8.24 3.24 18.28
N PHE A 497 7.50 2.46 19.07
CA PHE A 497 7.41 2.68 20.52
C PHE A 497 8.76 2.56 21.21
N ASP A 498 9.61 1.65 20.73
CA ASP A 498 10.96 1.45 21.22
C ASP A 498 11.87 2.67 20.96
N ALA A 499 11.71 3.32 19.81
CA ALA A 499 12.43 4.53 19.41
C ALA A 499 11.89 5.78 20.14
N ASP A 500 10.57 5.88 20.30
CA ASP A 500 9.91 6.91 21.11
C ASP A 500 10.39 6.87 22.57
N ALA A 501 10.39 5.68 23.18
CA ALA A 501 10.90 5.47 24.53
C ALA A 501 12.39 5.81 24.65
N PHE A 502 13.18 5.57 23.59
CA PHE A 502 14.58 5.95 23.56
C PHE A 502 14.75 7.48 23.57
N SER A 503 14.05 8.21 22.70
CA SER A 503 14.10 9.68 22.67
C SER A 503 13.59 10.30 23.98
N LYS A 504 12.52 9.75 24.57
CA LYS A 504 12.02 10.13 25.90
C LYS A 504 13.12 9.98 26.98
N LYS A 505 13.85 8.87 26.99
CA LYS A 505 14.97 8.64 27.94
C LYS A 505 16.11 9.63 27.79
N LEU A 506 16.27 10.26 26.63
CA LEU A 506 17.28 11.31 26.43
C LEU A 506 16.87 12.68 26.99
N GLY A 507 15.62 12.81 27.47
CA GLY A 507 15.03 14.03 27.99
C GLY A 507 14.11 14.74 27.00
N PHE A 508 13.85 14.16 25.82
CA PHE A 508 13.12 14.83 24.74
C PHE A 508 11.62 14.48 24.67
N GLY A 509 11.03 13.90 25.71
CA GLY A 509 9.63 13.44 25.67
C GLY A 509 8.63 14.53 25.27
N GLY A 510 8.68 15.70 25.91
CA GLY A 510 7.80 16.82 25.58
C GLY A 510 8.02 17.39 24.17
N ALA A 511 9.28 17.60 23.79
CA ALA A 511 9.64 18.11 22.45
C ALA A 511 9.28 17.12 21.34
N LEU A 512 9.43 15.81 21.58
CA LEU A 512 8.99 14.77 20.64
C LEU A 512 7.47 14.78 20.48
N ALA A 513 6.72 14.84 21.58
CA ALA A 513 5.27 14.91 21.52
C ALA A 513 4.80 16.14 20.72
N SER A 514 5.38 17.31 20.98
CA SER A 514 5.09 18.55 20.24
C SER A 514 5.42 18.41 18.75
N GLY A 515 6.62 17.94 18.41
CA GLY A 515 7.05 17.73 17.02
C GLY A 515 6.17 16.72 16.27
N LEU A 516 5.77 15.62 16.92
CA LEU A 516 4.86 14.63 16.32
C LEU A 516 3.49 15.22 16.03
N ILE A 517 2.93 16.03 16.94
CA ILE A 517 1.66 16.73 16.72
C ILE A 517 1.77 17.67 15.53
N LYS A 518 2.82 18.51 15.47
CA LYS A 518 3.04 19.44 14.35
C LYS A 518 3.18 18.71 13.02
N ILE A 519 4.00 17.66 12.94
CA ILE A 519 4.13 16.85 11.71
C ILE A 519 2.79 16.27 11.28
N HIS A 520 1.97 15.74 12.21
CA HIS A 520 0.67 15.18 11.86
C HIS A 520 -0.32 16.25 11.38
N VAL A 521 -0.31 17.44 11.99
CA VAL A 521 -1.17 18.55 11.58
C VAL A 521 -0.75 19.09 10.22
N GLU A 522 0.55 19.37 10.02
CA GLU A 522 1.09 19.91 8.76
C GLU A 522 0.94 18.92 7.61
N ASN A 523 1.15 17.62 7.84
CA ASN A 523 0.94 16.58 6.83
C ASN A 523 -0.55 16.22 6.65
N LYS A 524 -1.47 16.81 7.41
CA LYS A 524 -2.91 16.44 7.45
C LYS A 524 -3.11 14.92 7.63
N SER A 525 -2.24 14.29 8.42
CA SER A 525 -2.28 12.86 8.70
C SER A 525 -3.59 12.49 9.41
N ASN A 526 -4.01 11.23 9.29
CA ASN A 526 -5.20 10.74 9.97
C ASN A 526 -5.04 10.80 11.50
N LEU A 527 -5.91 11.56 12.15
CA LEU A 527 -5.85 11.83 13.60
C LEU A 527 -6.75 10.90 14.44
N ASN A 528 -7.64 10.14 13.80
CA ASN A 528 -8.54 9.20 14.47
C ASN A 528 -8.78 7.95 13.60
N PRO A 529 -7.73 7.16 13.34
CA PRO A 529 -7.86 5.99 12.49
C PRO A 529 -8.73 4.89 13.13
N ASP A 530 -9.40 4.09 12.31
CA ASP A 530 -10.08 2.88 12.79
C ASP A 530 -9.06 1.89 13.37
N PRO A 531 -9.30 1.28 14.54
CA PRO A 531 -8.34 0.36 15.17
C PRO A 531 -8.00 -0.86 14.33
N LEU A 532 -8.98 -1.43 13.60
CA LEU A 532 -8.73 -2.61 12.78
C LEU A 532 -7.98 -2.23 11.50
N TYR A 533 -8.38 -1.13 10.86
CA TYR A 533 -7.68 -0.57 9.70
C TYR A 533 -6.20 -0.26 10.02
N SER A 534 -5.95 0.49 11.10
CA SER A 534 -4.59 0.86 11.51
C SER A 534 -3.76 -0.33 11.95
N ALA A 535 -4.36 -1.34 12.59
CA ALA A 535 -3.65 -2.57 12.92
C ALA A 535 -3.15 -3.30 11.67
N TYR A 536 -3.97 -3.35 10.62
CA TYR A 536 -3.64 -4.02 9.37
C TYR A 536 -2.65 -3.22 8.50
N HIS A 537 -2.93 -1.93 8.25
CA HIS A 537 -2.21 -1.14 7.24
C HIS A 537 -1.05 -0.30 7.77
N TYR A 538 -1.05 0.12 9.04
CA TYR A 538 -0.06 1.10 9.49
C TYR A 538 1.23 0.45 10.01
N SER A 539 2.36 0.87 9.42
CA SER A 539 3.70 0.55 9.94
C SER A 539 4.09 1.41 11.15
N HIS A 540 3.44 2.57 11.34
CA HIS A 540 3.58 3.45 12.50
C HIS A 540 2.31 3.41 13.36
N PRO A 541 2.42 3.35 14.70
CA PRO A 541 1.24 3.44 15.56
C PRO A 541 0.53 4.79 15.40
N PRO A 542 -0.81 4.84 15.51
CA PRO A 542 -1.57 6.09 15.54
C PRO A 542 -0.99 7.13 16.52
N LEU A 543 -1.10 8.41 16.17
CA LEU A 543 -0.56 9.51 16.98
C LEU A 543 -0.96 9.42 18.46
N VAL A 544 -2.23 9.15 18.73
CA VAL A 544 -2.74 9.04 20.11
C VAL A 544 -2.05 7.94 20.91
N GLU A 545 -1.77 6.79 20.29
CA GLU A 545 -1.06 5.69 20.94
C GLU A 545 0.38 6.10 21.30
N ARG A 546 1.07 6.78 20.36
CA ARG A 546 2.44 7.28 20.59
C ARG A 546 2.48 8.35 21.67
N LEU A 547 1.55 9.31 21.62
CA LEU A 547 1.43 10.34 22.65
C LEU A 547 1.17 9.71 24.01
N ASN A 548 0.29 8.72 24.15
CA ASN A 548 0.07 8.05 25.43
C ASN A 548 1.33 7.36 25.98
N ALA A 549 2.22 6.85 25.12
CA ALA A 549 3.48 6.24 25.54
C ALA A 549 4.56 7.28 25.91
N ILE A 550 4.60 8.40 25.19
CA ILE A 550 5.61 9.45 25.35
C ILE A 550 5.25 10.43 26.46
N TRP A 551 3.97 10.80 26.56
CA TRP A 551 3.49 11.90 27.39
C TRP A 551 3.79 11.66 28.87
N ASP A 552 4.32 12.70 29.51
CA ASP A 552 4.37 12.81 30.96
C ASP A 552 3.22 13.74 31.37
N PRO A 553 2.20 13.27 32.12
CA PRO A 553 1.07 14.10 32.52
C PRO A 553 1.46 15.36 33.32
N ASN A 554 2.71 15.46 33.78
CA ASN A 554 3.22 16.61 34.54
C ASN A 554 3.91 17.69 33.69
N VAL A 555 4.04 17.51 32.37
CA VAL A 555 4.72 18.47 31.49
C VAL A 555 3.74 18.93 30.39
N ALA A 556 3.28 20.18 30.49
CA ALA A 556 2.50 20.81 29.42
C ALA A 556 3.39 21.03 28.18
N PRO A 557 2.84 20.89 26.95
CA PRO A 557 3.63 21.09 25.75
C PRO A 557 3.94 22.57 25.58
N LYS A 558 5.15 22.89 25.11
CA LYS A 558 5.47 24.24 24.66
C LYS A 558 4.84 24.45 23.28
N MET A 559 3.67 25.05 23.26
CA MET A 559 3.03 25.53 22.04
C MET A 559 3.26 27.05 22.04
N GLU A 560 4.29 27.50 21.32
CA GLU A 560 4.42 28.93 20.97
C GLU A 560 3.56 29.26 19.75
#